data_AF-A0A9W3HCH5-F1
#
_entry.id   AF-A0A9W3HCH5-F1
#
_cell.length_a   1.000
_cell.length_b   1.000
_cell.length_c   1.000
_cell.angle_alpha   90.00
_cell.angle_beta   90.00
_cell.angle_gamma   90.00
#
_symmetry.space_group_name_H-M   'P 1'
#
loop_
_entity.id
_entity.type
_entity.pdbx_description
1 polymer ?
#
loop_
_entity_poly.entity_id
_entity_poly.type
_entity_poly.pdbx_seq_one_letter_code
_entity_poly.pdbx_strand_id
1 'polypeptide(L)'
;MAFVPAPGYQPTYNPTLPYHNPIPGGLRVGMSVYIQGMASQHMKRFSVNFVVGQGPGADVAFHFNPRFDGWDKVVFNTQQDGKWGKEERKMSMPFSKGAAFELVFMILPEHYKVVVNGNPFYEYGHRLPVQTVTHLQVDGDLELQSINFIGGHPAPFQPPMPNPTYPGPGQYHQQSRSLPTMEGPPAFNPPVPFMGRLQGGLTPRRTIIVKGYVPPTGKSFVINFKVGSSGDLALHINPRLNEGVVVRNSRLKGSWGPEERKLSYNPFGPGQFFQLSIRCGMDRFKVYANGQHLFDFSHRLSAFQTVDMVEIQGDVTLSYVQI
;
A
#
# COMPACT_ATOMS: atom_id res chain seq x y z
N MET A 1 19.37 -1.13 -14.80
CA MET A 1 18.95 -2.29 -13.98
C MET A 1 17.50 -2.09 -13.58
N ALA A 2 16.63 -3.01 -14.01
CA ALA A 2 15.20 -2.97 -13.75
C ALA A 2 14.91 -3.16 -12.25
N PHE A 3 13.90 -2.44 -11.76
CA PHE A 3 13.37 -2.54 -10.41
C PHE A 3 12.84 -3.96 -10.17
N VAL A 4 13.43 -4.69 -9.23
CA VAL A 4 12.88 -5.95 -8.72
C VAL A 4 12.35 -5.65 -7.32
N PRO A 5 11.03 -5.52 -7.14
CA PRO A 5 10.45 -5.34 -5.81
C PRO A 5 10.71 -6.58 -4.95
N ALA A 6 10.63 -6.41 -3.62
CA ALA A 6 10.82 -7.51 -2.68
C ALA A 6 9.87 -8.69 -2.99
N PRO A 7 10.31 -9.95 -2.82
CA PRO A 7 9.46 -11.11 -3.03
C PRO A 7 8.17 -11.00 -2.18
N GLY A 8 7.01 -11.00 -2.84
CA GLY A 8 5.70 -10.87 -2.19
C GLY A 8 5.08 -9.45 -2.21
N TYR A 9 5.75 -8.44 -2.77
CA TYR A 9 5.23 -7.06 -2.81
C TYR A 9 5.25 -6.49 -4.24
N GLN A 10 4.19 -6.75 -5.02
CA GLN A 10 3.90 -5.97 -6.23
C GLN A 10 2.52 -5.34 -6.10
N PRO A 11 2.43 -4.07 -5.69
CA PRO A 11 1.22 -3.29 -5.86
C PRO A 11 0.80 -3.32 -7.33
N THR A 12 -0.47 -3.60 -7.60
CA THR A 12 -1.04 -3.36 -8.92
C THR A 12 -1.51 -1.92 -8.97
N TYR A 13 -1.00 -1.13 -9.90
CA TYR A 13 -1.39 0.28 -10.09
C TYR A 13 -2.25 0.44 -11.33
N ASN A 14 -3.27 1.30 -11.22
CA ASN A 14 -4.23 1.63 -12.26
C ASN A 14 -4.73 0.41 -13.06
N PRO A 15 -5.14 -0.70 -12.41
CA PRO A 15 -5.64 -1.84 -13.15
C PRO A 15 -6.96 -1.50 -13.85
N THR A 16 -7.18 -2.11 -15.00
CA THR A 16 -8.46 -2.03 -15.72
C THR A 16 -9.50 -2.95 -15.08
N LEU A 17 -10.77 -2.56 -15.18
CA LEU A 17 -11.90 -3.41 -14.81
C LEU A 17 -12.41 -4.22 -16.02
N PRO A 18 -12.96 -5.43 -15.82
CA PRO A 18 -12.98 -6.17 -14.55
C PRO A 18 -11.57 -6.61 -14.14
N TYR A 19 -11.22 -6.40 -12.87
CA TYR A 19 -9.98 -6.91 -12.30
C TYR A 19 -10.21 -8.34 -11.84
N HIS A 20 -9.38 -9.28 -12.27
CA HIS A 20 -9.41 -10.66 -11.78
C HIS A 20 -8.00 -11.23 -11.81
N ASN A 21 -7.32 -11.20 -10.67
CA ASN A 21 -5.93 -11.63 -10.58
C ASN A 21 -5.66 -12.48 -9.33
N PRO A 22 -4.62 -13.34 -9.37
CA PRO A 22 -4.19 -14.11 -8.22
C PRO A 22 -3.80 -13.22 -7.05
N ILE A 23 -4.12 -13.67 -5.85
CA ILE A 23 -3.55 -13.16 -4.60
C ILE A 23 -2.19 -13.85 -4.43
N PRO A 24 -1.06 -13.12 -4.42
CA PRO A 24 0.26 -13.73 -4.34
C PRO A 24 0.41 -14.65 -3.12
N GLY A 25 0.61 -15.94 -3.36
CA GLY A 25 0.71 -16.96 -2.32
C GLY A 25 -0.62 -17.46 -1.74
N GLY A 26 -1.76 -16.91 -2.16
CA GLY A 26 -3.08 -17.18 -1.58
C GLY A 26 -3.35 -16.34 -0.33
N LEU A 27 -4.62 -16.25 0.04
CA LEU A 27 -5.05 -15.45 1.20
C LEU A 27 -4.74 -16.18 2.52
N ARG A 28 -4.30 -15.44 3.54
CA ARG A 28 -3.99 -15.97 4.87
C ARG A 28 -4.37 -14.99 5.96
N VAL A 29 -4.58 -15.54 7.16
CA VAL A 29 -4.73 -14.76 8.39
C VAL A 29 -3.51 -13.86 8.61
N GLY A 30 -3.76 -12.63 9.04
CA GLY A 30 -2.75 -11.58 9.22
C GLY A 30 -2.39 -10.82 7.94
N MET A 31 -2.98 -11.18 6.79
CA MET A 31 -2.90 -10.36 5.58
C MET A 31 -3.91 -9.21 5.62
N SER A 32 -3.60 -8.17 4.86
CA SER A 32 -4.49 -7.06 4.55
C SER A 32 -4.50 -6.81 3.03
N VAL A 33 -5.69 -6.63 2.47
CA VAL A 33 -5.90 -6.25 1.07
C VAL A 33 -6.36 -4.80 1.02
N TYR A 34 -5.53 -3.93 0.45
CA TYR A 34 -5.80 -2.51 0.27
C TYR A 34 -6.25 -2.23 -1.15
N ILE A 35 -7.39 -1.57 -1.29
CA ILE A 35 -7.94 -1.14 -2.58
C ILE A 35 -8.18 0.36 -2.50
N GLN A 36 -7.56 1.10 -3.41
CA GLN A 36 -7.79 2.53 -3.58
C GLN A 36 -8.41 2.77 -4.95
N GLY A 37 -9.39 3.64 -5.00
CA GLY A 37 -10.11 3.93 -6.23
C GLY A 37 -11.02 5.14 -6.11
N MET A 38 -11.78 5.40 -7.17
CA MET A 38 -12.82 6.42 -7.22
C MET A 38 -14.14 5.78 -7.59
N ALA A 39 -15.18 6.00 -6.78
CA ALA A 39 -16.52 5.59 -7.12
C ALA A 39 -17.03 6.46 -8.28
N SER A 40 -17.64 5.84 -9.30
CA SER A 40 -18.19 6.61 -10.43
C SER A 40 -19.25 7.61 -9.96
N GLN A 41 -19.33 8.77 -10.61
CA GLN A 41 -20.43 9.73 -10.38
C GLN A 41 -21.81 9.12 -10.69
N HIS A 42 -21.85 8.12 -11.57
CA HIS A 42 -23.06 7.41 -11.96
C HIS A 42 -23.15 6.01 -11.32
N MET A 43 -22.39 5.77 -10.24
CA MET A 43 -22.34 4.47 -9.58
C MET A 43 -23.73 3.96 -9.20
N LYS A 44 -24.05 2.76 -9.68
CA LYS A 44 -25.16 1.92 -9.23
C LYS A 44 -24.66 0.83 -8.31
N ARG A 45 -23.54 0.19 -8.62
CA ARG A 45 -22.92 -0.83 -7.75
C ARG A 45 -21.50 -1.16 -8.18
N PHE A 46 -20.73 -1.68 -7.24
CA PHE A 46 -19.53 -2.44 -7.54
C PHE A 46 -19.38 -3.63 -6.60
N SER A 47 -18.54 -4.59 -6.95
CA SER A 47 -18.23 -5.73 -6.08
C SER A 47 -16.74 -5.95 -5.93
N VAL A 48 -16.35 -6.38 -4.74
CA VAL A 48 -15.06 -7.02 -4.47
C VAL A 48 -15.34 -8.44 -4.01
N ASN A 49 -14.78 -9.42 -4.71
CA ASN A 49 -14.96 -10.84 -4.46
C ASN A 49 -13.63 -11.48 -4.11
N PHE A 50 -13.61 -12.20 -3.00
CA PHE A 50 -12.56 -13.14 -2.63
C PHE A 50 -12.94 -14.52 -3.15
N VAL A 51 -12.26 -14.98 -4.21
CA VAL A 51 -12.68 -16.13 -5.03
C VAL A 51 -11.83 -17.37 -4.72
N VAL A 52 -12.49 -18.52 -4.67
CA VAL A 52 -11.93 -19.85 -4.40
C VAL A 52 -11.61 -20.56 -5.72
N GLY A 53 -10.56 -20.09 -6.42
CA GLY A 53 -10.05 -20.68 -7.65
C GLY A 53 -10.16 -19.77 -8.88
N GLN A 54 -9.78 -20.29 -10.05
CA GLN A 54 -9.74 -19.54 -11.33
C GLN A 54 -10.86 -19.89 -12.32
N GLY A 55 -11.62 -20.96 -12.06
CA GLY A 55 -12.59 -21.49 -13.01
C GLY A 55 -13.84 -20.60 -13.15
N PRO A 56 -14.50 -20.60 -14.32
CA PRO A 56 -15.86 -20.09 -14.44
C PRO A 56 -16.78 -20.76 -13.41
N GLY A 57 -17.52 -19.97 -12.65
CA GLY A 57 -18.38 -20.49 -11.58
C GLY A 57 -17.65 -20.84 -10.28
N ALA A 58 -16.39 -20.42 -10.12
CA ALA A 58 -15.68 -20.55 -8.84
C ALA A 58 -16.45 -19.89 -7.69
N ASP A 59 -16.38 -20.54 -6.53
CA ASP A 59 -17.04 -20.07 -5.32
C ASP A 59 -16.50 -18.70 -4.87
N VAL A 60 -17.38 -17.92 -4.26
CA VAL A 60 -17.03 -16.61 -3.68
C VAL A 60 -17.08 -16.75 -2.17
N ALA A 61 -15.92 -16.84 -1.53
CA ALA A 61 -15.82 -16.92 -0.08
C ALA A 61 -16.36 -15.66 0.60
N PHE A 62 -16.09 -14.50 0.01
CA PHE A 62 -16.61 -13.23 0.49
C PHE A 62 -16.90 -12.28 -0.67
N HIS A 63 -18.18 -11.93 -0.80
CA HIS A 63 -18.72 -10.93 -1.71
C HIS A 63 -19.00 -9.65 -0.93
N PHE A 64 -18.34 -8.55 -1.29
CA PHE A 64 -18.58 -7.21 -0.78
C PHE A 64 -19.21 -6.36 -1.87
N ASN A 65 -20.44 -5.90 -1.71
CA ASN A 65 -21.18 -5.25 -2.80
C ASN A 65 -22.00 -4.03 -2.36
N PRO A 66 -21.42 -2.82 -2.42
CA PRO A 66 -22.15 -1.58 -2.28
C PRO A 66 -23.14 -1.37 -3.44
N ARG A 67 -24.38 -1.00 -3.11
CA ARG A 67 -25.48 -0.76 -4.06
C ARG A 67 -26.12 0.60 -3.81
N PHE A 68 -26.23 1.41 -4.85
CA PHE A 68 -26.98 2.66 -4.93
C PHE A 68 -28.23 2.46 -5.79
N ASP A 69 -29.22 1.74 -5.25
CA ASP A 69 -30.44 1.32 -5.95
C ASP A 69 -31.71 1.97 -5.36
N GLY A 70 -31.56 3.08 -4.64
CA GLY A 70 -32.64 3.80 -3.96
C GLY A 70 -32.90 3.31 -2.54
N TRP A 71 -32.39 2.12 -2.20
CA TRP A 71 -32.29 1.59 -0.84
C TRP A 71 -30.82 1.29 -0.56
N ASP A 72 -30.03 2.35 -0.52
CA ASP A 72 -28.58 2.30 -0.49
C ASP A 72 -28.09 1.44 0.67
N LYS A 73 -27.29 0.43 0.33
CA LYS A 73 -26.84 -0.59 1.26
C LYS A 73 -25.57 -1.25 0.76
N VAL A 74 -24.82 -1.83 1.68
CA VAL A 74 -23.75 -2.77 1.35
C VAL A 74 -24.26 -4.18 1.63
N VAL A 75 -24.21 -5.03 0.61
CA VAL A 75 -24.57 -6.45 0.68
C VAL A 75 -23.31 -7.27 0.83
N PHE A 76 -23.37 -8.25 1.73
CA PHE A 76 -22.31 -9.22 1.97
C PHE A 76 -22.86 -10.63 1.82
N ASN A 77 -22.12 -11.51 1.15
CA ASN A 77 -22.54 -12.90 1.02
C ASN A 77 -21.38 -13.83 0.66
N THR A 78 -21.67 -15.13 0.63
CA THR A 78 -20.84 -16.19 0.11
C THR A 78 -21.63 -16.90 -0.98
N GLN A 79 -20.95 -17.28 -2.06
CA GLN A 79 -21.50 -18.14 -3.10
C GLN A 79 -20.78 -19.49 -3.05
N GLN A 80 -21.52 -20.58 -2.96
CA GLN A 80 -21.00 -21.94 -3.01
C GLN A 80 -21.82 -22.78 -3.99
N ASP A 81 -21.15 -23.54 -4.87
CA ASP A 81 -21.78 -24.36 -5.91
C ASP A 81 -22.77 -23.55 -6.78
N GLY A 82 -22.36 -22.32 -7.11
CA GLY A 82 -23.16 -21.37 -7.89
C GLY A 82 -24.35 -20.75 -7.15
N LYS A 83 -24.62 -21.10 -5.88
CA LYS A 83 -25.74 -20.60 -5.10
C LYS A 83 -25.30 -19.59 -4.05
N TRP A 84 -25.98 -18.45 -4.01
CA TRP A 84 -25.78 -17.46 -2.96
C TRP A 84 -26.37 -17.94 -1.64
N GLY A 85 -25.61 -17.79 -0.56
CA GLY A 85 -26.08 -18.07 0.79
C GLY A 85 -27.00 -16.98 1.35
N LYS A 86 -27.16 -16.96 2.68
CA LYS A 86 -27.92 -15.92 3.38
C LYS A 86 -27.24 -14.57 3.27
N GLU A 87 -27.90 -13.59 2.67
CA GLU A 87 -27.37 -12.22 2.61
C GLU A 87 -27.27 -11.58 3.99
N GLU A 88 -26.16 -10.91 4.22
CA GLU A 88 -26.00 -9.90 5.27
C GLU A 88 -26.06 -8.51 4.62
N ARG A 89 -26.69 -7.55 5.31
CA ARG A 89 -26.91 -6.20 4.76
C ARG A 89 -26.60 -5.15 5.80
N LYS A 90 -25.89 -4.10 5.40
CA LYS A 90 -25.70 -2.89 6.19
C LYS A 90 -26.31 -1.71 5.46
N MET A 91 -27.28 -1.04 6.10
CA MET A 91 -28.02 0.11 5.54
C MET A 91 -27.25 1.44 5.62
N SER A 92 -25.98 1.39 6.05
CA SER A 92 -25.09 2.54 6.01
C SER A 92 -24.21 2.44 4.78
N MET A 93 -24.11 3.53 4.02
CA MET A 93 -23.29 3.63 2.81
C MET A 93 -22.00 4.39 3.12
N PRO A 94 -20.81 3.75 3.07
CA PRO A 94 -19.54 4.41 3.37
C PRO A 94 -18.86 5.03 2.14
N PHE A 95 -19.50 4.92 0.96
CA PHE A 95 -19.00 5.47 -0.30
C PHE A 95 -19.86 6.65 -0.75
N SER A 96 -19.25 7.58 -1.47
CA SER A 96 -19.94 8.71 -2.11
C SER A 96 -19.68 8.66 -3.61
N LYS A 97 -20.72 8.89 -4.42
CA LYS A 97 -20.59 8.94 -5.88
C LYS A 97 -19.61 10.05 -6.30
N GLY A 98 -18.68 9.74 -7.19
CA GLY A 98 -17.65 10.67 -7.64
C GLY A 98 -16.52 10.91 -6.64
N ALA A 99 -16.50 10.24 -5.48
CA ALA A 99 -15.48 10.42 -4.47
C ALA A 99 -14.44 9.29 -4.52
N ALA A 100 -13.20 9.65 -4.17
CA ALA A 100 -12.14 8.70 -3.91
C ALA A 100 -12.45 7.90 -2.63
N PHE A 101 -12.00 6.65 -2.57
CA PHE A 101 -12.13 5.80 -1.40
C PHE A 101 -10.86 4.98 -1.14
N GLU A 102 -10.64 4.68 0.13
CA GLU A 102 -9.76 3.62 0.58
C GLU A 102 -10.60 2.50 1.20
N LEU A 103 -10.37 1.27 0.75
CA LEU A 103 -11.03 0.07 1.23
C LEU A 103 -9.97 -0.93 1.67
N VAL A 104 -10.04 -1.37 2.93
CA VAL A 104 -9.10 -2.32 3.51
C VAL A 104 -9.86 -3.53 4.02
N PHE A 105 -9.44 -4.71 3.58
CA PHE A 105 -9.88 -5.99 4.13
C PHE A 105 -8.76 -6.58 4.96
N MET A 106 -8.91 -6.63 6.29
CA MET A 106 -7.99 -7.34 7.16
C MET A 106 -8.49 -8.77 7.37
N ILE A 107 -7.59 -9.72 7.20
CA ILE A 107 -7.91 -11.14 7.29
C ILE A 107 -7.58 -11.62 8.71
N LEU A 108 -8.61 -11.80 9.53
CA LEU A 108 -8.47 -12.26 10.92
C LEU A 108 -8.84 -13.75 11.01
N PRO A 109 -8.51 -14.44 12.12
CA PRO A 109 -8.78 -15.88 12.26
C PRO A 109 -10.24 -16.27 12.01
N GLU A 110 -11.18 -15.46 12.51
CA GLU A 110 -12.61 -15.79 12.50
C GLU A 110 -13.42 -15.03 11.43
N HIS A 111 -12.90 -13.91 10.91
CA HIS A 111 -13.67 -13.03 10.02
C HIS A 111 -12.77 -12.16 9.12
N TYR A 112 -13.40 -11.59 8.10
CA TYR A 112 -12.90 -10.44 7.34
C TYR A 112 -13.31 -9.16 8.06
N LYS A 113 -12.35 -8.31 8.44
CA LYS A 113 -12.64 -6.96 8.95
C LYS A 113 -12.52 -5.94 7.81
N VAL A 114 -13.60 -5.22 7.57
CA VAL A 114 -13.71 -4.20 6.51
C VAL A 114 -13.55 -2.81 7.12
N VAL A 115 -12.62 -2.03 6.58
CA VAL A 115 -12.40 -0.62 6.92
C VAL A 115 -12.56 0.21 5.65
N VAL A 116 -13.32 1.29 5.73
CA VAL A 116 -13.51 2.23 4.61
C VAL A 116 -13.10 3.62 5.06
N ASN A 117 -12.19 4.26 4.33
CA ASN A 117 -11.67 5.60 4.62
C ASN A 117 -11.19 5.74 6.08
N GLY A 118 -10.42 4.76 6.56
CA GLY A 118 -9.91 4.69 7.93
C GLY A 118 -10.92 4.28 9.02
N ASN A 119 -12.22 4.21 8.70
CA ASN A 119 -13.27 3.89 9.67
C ASN A 119 -13.66 2.40 9.61
N PRO A 120 -13.67 1.67 10.74
CA PRO A 120 -14.22 0.32 10.80
C PRO A 120 -15.67 0.29 10.31
N PHE A 121 -15.95 -0.56 9.33
CA PHE A 121 -17.25 -0.58 8.65
C PHE A 121 -18.04 -1.85 8.92
N TYR A 122 -17.43 -3.03 8.75
CA TYR A 122 -18.13 -4.31 8.90
C TYR A 122 -17.18 -5.45 9.26
N GLU A 123 -17.70 -6.49 9.90
CA GLU A 123 -16.99 -7.74 10.17
C GLU A 123 -17.82 -8.88 9.60
N TYR A 124 -17.25 -9.64 8.67
CA TYR A 124 -17.92 -10.74 7.99
C TYR A 124 -17.29 -12.07 8.37
N GLY A 125 -18.02 -12.93 9.09
CA GLY A 125 -17.52 -14.23 9.53
C GLY A 125 -17.14 -15.13 8.36
N HIS A 126 -16.05 -15.88 8.48
CA HIS A 126 -15.64 -16.84 7.45
C HIS A 126 -16.70 -17.94 7.30
N ARG A 127 -17.32 -18.03 6.11
CA ARG A 127 -18.23 -19.13 5.76
C ARG A 127 -17.55 -20.24 4.97
N LEU A 128 -16.44 -19.92 4.30
CA LEU A 128 -15.54 -20.87 3.65
C LEU A 128 -14.14 -20.72 4.25
N PRO A 129 -13.31 -21.79 4.25
CA PRO A 129 -11.95 -21.71 4.79
C PRO A 129 -11.11 -20.67 4.03
N VAL A 130 -10.53 -19.71 4.76
CA VAL A 130 -9.82 -18.58 4.15
C VAL A 130 -8.63 -18.99 3.27
N GLN A 131 -8.01 -20.14 3.57
CA GLN A 131 -6.86 -20.65 2.83
C GLN A 131 -7.20 -21.13 1.42
N THR A 132 -8.48 -21.34 1.11
CA THR A 132 -8.92 -21.74 -0.24
C THR A 132 -9.06 -20.54 -1.18
N VAL A 133 -9.07 -19.31 -0.64
CA VAL A 133 -9.15 -18.09 -1.44
C VAL A 133 -7.83 -17.84 -2.15
N THR A 134 -7.89 -17.77 -3.48
CA THR A 134 -6.71 -17.65 -4.34
C THR A 134 -6.75 -16.42 -5.23
N HIS A 135 -7.93 -15.81 -5.45
CA HIS A 135 -8.11 -14.74 -6.41
C HIS A 135 -8.88 -13.57 -5.79
N LEU A 136 -8.52 -12.36 -6.23
CA LEU A 136 -9.29 -11.16 -5.97
C LEU A 136 -9.93 -10.72 -7.28
N GLN A 137 -11.25 -10.56 -7.26
CA GLN A 137 -11.99 -10.00 -8.37
C GLN A 137 -12.63 -8.68 -7.93
N VAL A 138 -12.51 -7.65 -8.76
CA VAL A 138 -13.17 -6.35 -8.57
C VAL A 138 -13.85 -5.96 -9.86
N ASP A 139 -15.11 -5.53 -9.79
CA ASP A 139 -15.90 -5.17 -10.98
C ASP A 139 -17.02 -4.18 -10.63
N GLY A 140 -17.56 -3.49 -11.64
CA GLY A 140 -18.65 -2.53 -11.54
C GLY A 140 -18.22 -1.06 -11.64
N ASP A 141 -19.02 -0.17 -11.06
CA ASP A 141 -18.97 1.27 -11.38
C ASP A 141 -17.93 2.05 -10.54
N LEU A 142 -16.64 1.78 -10.75
CA LEU A 142 -15.52 2.50 -10.14
C LEU A 142 -14.31 2.60 -11.07
N GLU A 143 -13.33 3.40 -10.68
CA GLU A 143 -11.98 3.40 -11.24
C GLU A 143 -11.00 2.89 -10.19
N LEU A 144 -10.17 1.90 -10.54
CA LEU A 144 -9.14 1.38 -9.63
C LEU A 144 -7.87 2.19 -9.79
N GLN A 145 -7.33 2.65 -8.67
CA GLN A 145 -6.03 3.34 -8.62
C GLN A 145 -4.93 2.41 -8.11
N SER A 146 -5.20 1.61 -7.07
CA SER A 146 -4.25 0.60 -6.63
C SER A 146 -4.89 -0.58 -5.90
N ILE A 147 -4.25 -1.74 -6.00
CA ILE A 147 -4.52 -2.92 -5.19
C ILE A 147 -3.20 -3.40 -4.58
N ASN A 148 -3.17 -3.61 -3.27
CA ASN A 148 -2.00 -4.08 -2.54
C ASN A 148 -2.35 -5.22 -1.59
N PHE A 149 -1.49 -6.22 -1.52
CA PHE A 149 -1.54 -7.29 -0.53
C PHE A 149 -0.37 -7.09 0.43
N ILE A 150 -0.65 -7.00 1.74
CA ILE A 150 0.35 -6.71 2.79
C ILE A 150 0.19 -7.72 3.92
N GLY A 151 1.29 -8.12 4.55
CA GLY A 151 1.26 -9.02 5.70
C GLY A 151 1.13 -10.50 5.32
N GLY A 152 0.86 -11.34 6.33
CA GLY A 152 1.03 -12.80 6.25
C GLY A 152 2.49 -13.19 6.46
N HIS A 153 2.77 -14.06 7.43
CA HIS A 153 4.10 -14.65 7.54
C HIS A 153 4.37 -15.46 6.27
N PRO A 154 5.62 -15.51 5.77
CA PRO A 154 5.96 -16.48 4.73
C PRO A 154 5.56 -17.87 5.22
N ALA A 155 4.98 -18.68 4.33
CA ALA A 155 4.73 -20.09 4.64
C ALA A 155 6.03 -20.70 5.19
N PRO A 156 5.99 -21.55 6.23
CA PRO A 156 7.18 -22.26 6.65
C PRO A 156 7.74 -22.98 5.43
N PHE A 157 9.04 -22.81 5.21
CA PHE A 157 9.81 -23.48 4.16
C PHE A 157 9.33 -24.92 4.03
N GLN A 158 8.62 -25.23 2.94
CA GLN A 158 8.48 -26.62 2.54
C GLN A 158 9.90 -27.07 2.14
N PRO A 159 10.46 -28.11 2.78
CA PRO A 159 11.74 -28.64 2.34
C PRO A 159 11.59 -29.05 0.87
N PRO A 160 12.55 -28.70 0.00
CA PRO A 160 12.47 -29.08 -1.40
C PRO A 160 12.40 -30.60 -1.49
N MET A 161 11.41 -31.11 -2.25
CA MET A 161 11.35 -32.53 -2.58
C MET A 161 12.68 -32.94 -3.24
N PRO A 162 13.24 -34.10 -2.89
CA PRO A 162 14.52 -34.54 -3.42
C PRO A 162 14.37 -34.79 -4.92
N ASN A 163 15.03 -33.96 -5.74
CA ASN A 163 15.16 -34.20 -7.16
C ASN A 163 16.24 -35.28 -7.40
N PRO A 164 16.05 -36.22 -8.33
CA PRO A 164 17.01 -37.29 -8.59
C PRO A 164 18.37 -36.76 -9.04
N THR A 165 19.43 -37.36 -8.50
CA THR A 165 20.83 -37.01 -8.71
C THR A 165 21.33 -37.34 -10.12
N TYR A 166 21.89 -36.33 -10.80
CA TYR A 166 22.89 -36.52 -11.85
C TYR A 166 24.12 -35.65 -11.55
N PRO A 167 25.36 -36.16 -11.74
CA PRO A 167 26.57 -35.47 -11.30
C PRO A 167 27.16 -34.56 -12.40
N GLY A 168 27.52 -33.34 -12.03
CA GLY A 168 28.32 -32.40 -12.84
C GLY A 168 29.06 -31.41 -11.93
N PRO A 169 30.38 -31.17 -12.13
CA PRO A 169 31.23 -30.52 -11.13
C PRO A 169 31.30 -29.00 -11.30
N GLY A 170 31.41 -28.28 -10.18
CA GLY A 170 31.78 -26.86 -10.19
C GLY A 170 31.35 -26.12 -8.93
N GLN A 171 32.20 -26.12 -7.91
CA GLN A 171 32.05 -25.29 -6.73
C GLN A 171 32.14 -23.80 -7.10
N TYR A 172 31.07 -23.04 -6.85
CA TYR A 172 31.14 -21.60 -6.68
C TYR A 172 30.53 -21.24 -5.34
N HIS A 173 31.33 -20.62 -4.48
CA HIS A 173 30.93 -20.02 -3.21
C HIS A 173 29.74 -19.08 -3.41
N GLN A 174 28.56 -19.46 -2.90
CA GLN A 174 27.44 -18.53 -2.77
C GLN A 174 27.65 -17.66 -1.53
N GLN A 175 28.12 -16.43 -1.74
CA GLN A 175 27.90 -15.34 -0.79
C GLN A 175 26.41 -15.17 -0.57
N SER A 176 25.98 -15.41 0.67
CA SER A 176 24.65 -15.17 1.19
C SER A 176 24.19 -13.74 0.91
N ARG A 177 23.24 -13.58 -0.02
CA ARG A 177 22.48 -12.34 -0.21
C ARG A 177 21.44 -12.23 0.90
N SER A 178 21.81 -11.65 2.04
CA SER A 178 20.85 -11.23 3.06
C SER A 178 19.96 -10.11 2.49
N LEU A 179 18.66 -10.39 2.39
CA LEU A 179 17.64 -9.42 1.99
C LEU A 179 17.42 -8.38 3.11
N PRO A 180 17.12 -7.10 2.79
CA PRO A 180 16.96 -6.06 3.79
C PRO A 180 15.67 -6.25 4.61
N THR A 181 15.81 -6.24 5.93
CA THR A 181 14.72 -6.28 6.91
C THR A 181 14.07 -4.90 7.00
N MET A 182 12.75 -4.79 6.82
CA MET A 182 12.01 -3.62 7.29
C MET A 182 11.86 -3.75 8.80
N GLU A 183 12.23 -2.72 9.56
CA GLU A 183 12.33 -2.82 11.02
C GLU A 183 11.17 -2.08 11.70
N GLY A 184 10.35 -2.85 12.40
CA GLY A 184 9.23 -2.34 13.19
C GLY A 184 7.86 -2.68 12.57
N PRO A 185 6.81 -2.78 13.40
CA PRO A 185 5.46 -2.98 12.90
C PRO A 185 5.01 -1.77 12.09
N PRO A 186 4.29 -1.96 10.97
CA PRO A 186 3.73 -0.85 10.22
C PRO A 186 2.70 -0.09 11.06
N ALA A 187 2.68 1.23 10.91
CA ALA A 187 1.64 2.10 11.46
C ALA A 187 0.49 2.21 10.47
N PHE A 188 -0.71 1.84 10.91
CA PHE A 188 -1.93 1.93 10.11
C PHE A 188 -2.76 3.14 10.54
N ASN A 189 -3.21 3.92 9.56
CA ASN A 189 -3.95 5.17 9.77
C ASN A 189 -3.36 6.09 10.86
N PRO A 190 -2.03 6.35 10.85
CA PRO A 190 -1.45 7.17 11.90
C PRO A 190 -1.96 8.62 11.83
N PRO A 191 -2.08 9.31 12.96
CA PRO A 191 -2.46 10.72 12.97
C PRO A 191 -1.39 11.59 12.32
N VAL A 192 -1.80 12.72 11.77
CA VAL A 192 -0.92 13.78 11.27
C VAL A 192 -1.01 14.97 12.25
N PRO A 193 0.12 15.49 12.77
CA PRO A 193 1.50 15.18 12.40
C PRO A 193 1.96 13.78 12.87
N PHE A 194 2.66 13.08 12.00
CA PHE A 194 3.26 11.77 12.30
C PHE A 194 4.75 11.93 12.59
N MET A 195 5.22 11.24 13.63
CA MET A 195 6.64 11.14 13.98
C MET A 195 7.02 9.67 14.16
N GLY A 196 7.85 9.15 13.25
CA GLY A 196 8.36 7.77 13.29
C GLY A 196 9.85 7.75 13.61
N ARG A 197 10.27 6.96 14.61
CA ARG A 197 11.67 6.82 14.98
C ARG A 197 12.36 5.72 14.18
N LEU A 198 13.42 6.05 13.46
CA LEU A 198 14.27 5.10 12.75
C LEU A 198 15.29 4.52 13.77
N GLN A 199 14.96 3.40 14.41
CA GLN A 199 15.91 2.73 15.30
C GLN A 199 17.19 2.38 14.55
N GLY A 200 18.35 2.73 15.10
CA GLY A 200 19.65 2.59 14.45
C GLY A 200 19.93 3.59 13.31
N GLY A 201 19.02 4.54 13.07
CA GLY A 201 19.15 5.56 12.03
C GLY A 201 18.89 5.05 10.61
N LEU A 202 19.21 5.88 9.61
CA LEU A 202 19.17 5.48 8.21
C LEU A 202 20.38 4.60 7.85
N THR A 203 20.12 3.49 7.17
CA THR A 203 21.17 2.63 6.61
C THR A 203 20.98 2.49 5.10
N PRO A 204 22.06 2.25 4.34
CA PRO A 204 21.94 1.92 2.93
C PRO A 204 20.98 0.75 2.74
N ARG A 205 20.10 0.87 1.74
CA ARG A 205 19.02 -0.07 1.39
C ARG A 205 17.79 -0.01 2.29
N ARG A 206 17.80 0.71 3.42
CA ARG A 206 16.58 0.95 4.21
C ARG A 206 15.54 1.64 3.33
N THR A 207 14.30 1.16 3.40
CA THR A 207 13.19 1.65 2.59
C THR A 207 12.06 2.06 3.51
N ILE A 208 11.57 3.28 3.33
CA ILE A 208 10.43 3.83 4.05
C ILE A 208 9.26 3.86 3.07
N ILE A 209 8.13 3.30 3.48
CA ILE A 209 6.89 3.32 2.71
C ILE A 209 5.92 4.29 3.38
N VAL A 210 5.38 5.22 2.60
CA VAL A 210 4.34 6.15 3.04
C VAL A 210 3.17 6.04 2.08
N LYS A 211 1.99 5.67 2.57
CA LYS A 211 0.74 5.75 1.81
C LYS A 211 -0.18 6.77 2.47
N GLY A 212 -0.84 7.54 1.62
CA GLY A 212 -1.76 8.54 2.09
C GLY A 212 -2.68 9.05 0.99
N TYR A 213 -3.53 9.97 1.41
CA TYR A 213 -4.51 10.67 0.62
C TYR A 213 -4.28 12.16 0.76
N VAL A 214 -4.33 12.88 -0.34
CA VAL A 214 -4.24 14.33 -0.35
C VAL A 214 -5.67 14.89 -0.36
N PRO A 215 -6.11 15.62 0.67
CA PRO A 215 -7.46 16.19 0.70
C PRO A 215 -7.73 17.10 -0.52
N PRO A 216 -8.98 17.18 -1.02
CA PRO A 216 -9.31 18.04 -2.17
C PRO A 216 -9.06 19.52 -1.91
N THR A 217 -9.09 19.95 -0.64
CA THR A 217 -8.81 21.31 -0.18
C THR A 217 -7.35 21.51 0.24
N GLY A 218 -6.50 20.49 0.10
CA GLY A 218 -5.11 20.53 0.53
C GLY A 218 -4.29 21.55 -0.25
N LYS A 219 -3.39 22.25 0.45
CA LYS A 219 -2.47 23.24 -0.12
C LYS A 219 -1.06 22.71 -0.18
N SER A 220 -0.60 22.08 0.89
CA SER A 220 0.73 21.46 0.94
C SER A 220 0.88 20.50 2.10
N PHE A 221 1.77 19.54 1.95
CA PHE A 221 2.25 18.71 3.07
C PHE A 221 3.76 18.48 2.94
N VAL A 222 4.37 17.92 3.97
CA VAL A 222 5.82 17.69 4.05
C VAL A 222 6.12 16.29 4.56
N ILE A 223 7.20 15.69 4.03
CA ILE A 223 7.83 14.47 4.54
C ILE A 223 9.30 14.80 4.78
N ASN A 224 9.73 14.72 6.03
CA ASN A 224 11.04 15.11 6.51
C ASN A 224 11.81 13.87 7.00
N PHE A 225 13.07 13.76 6.57
CA PHE A 225 14.07 12.88 7.16
C PHE A 225 15.00 13.73 8.01
N LYS A 226 14.86 13.59 9.33
CA LYS A 226 15.40 14.51 10.33
C LYS A 226 16.43 13.83 11.23
N VAL A 227 17.46 14.59 11.57
CA VAL A 227 18.36 14.29 12.69
C VAL A 227 17.72 14.87 13.95
N GLY A 228 17.21 14.02 14.84
CA GLY A 228 16.43 14.43 16.01
C GLY A 228 17.16 15.38 16.94
N SER A 229 18.47 15.19 17.12
CA SER A 229 19.29 15.98 18.04
C SER A 229 19.62 17.39 17.53
N SER A 230 19.90 17.57 16.25
CA SER A 230 20.25 18.88 15.66
C SER A 230 19.06 19.58 15.01
N GLY A 231 18.00 18.83 14.67
CA GLY A 231 16.90 19.32 13.86
C GLY A 231 17.23 19.46 12.37
N ASP A 232 18.41 19.02 11.93
CA ASP A 232 18.79 19.05 10.52
C ASP A 232 17.88 18.15 9.69
N LEU A 233 17.49 18.64 8.52
CA LEU A 233 16.69 17.90 7.55
C LEU A 233 17.61 17.42 6.43
N ALA A 234 17.93 16.13 6.43
CA ALA A 234 18.71 15.50 5.37
C ALA A 234 17.94 15.50 4.05
N LEU A 235 16.64 15.22 4.11
CA LEU A 235 15.71 15.30 2.99
C LEU A 235 14.39 15.90 3.46
N HIS A 236 13.97 16.97 2.80
CA HIS A 236 12.66 17.59 2.92
C HIS A 236 11.94 17.41 1.59
N ILE A 237 10.79 16.73 1.58
CA ILE A 237 9.91 16.58 0.41
C ILE A 237 8.66 17.40 0.70
N ASN A 238 8.35 18.37 -0.16
CA ASN A 238 7.21 19.26 0.02
C ASN A 238 6.39 19.38 -1.27
N PRO A 239 5.37 18.54 -1.45
CA PRO A 239 4.34 18.75 -2.45
C PRO A 239 3.54 20.02 -2.12
N ARG A 240 3.57 20.99 -3.04
CA ARG A 240 2.83 22.25 -3.00
C ARG A 240 1.76 22.20 -4.08
N LEU A 241 0.54 21.85 -3.68
CA LEU A 241 -0.56 21.53 -4.60
C LEU A 241 -1.02 22.75 -5.38
N ASN A 242 -1.01 23.92 -4.74
CA ASN A 242 -1.35 25.20 -5.34
C ASN A 242 -0.38 25.63 -6.46
N GLU A 243 0.90 25.29 -6.32
CA GLU A 243 1.93 25.53 -7.34
C GLU A 243 2.03 24.38 -8.36
N GLY A 244 1.43 23.22 -8.06
CA GLY A 244 1.57 22.00 -8.87
C GLY A 244 2.98 21.39 -8.86
N VAL A 245 3.81 21.74 -7.87
CA VAL A 245 5.23 21.31 -7.79
C VAL A 245 5.52 20.46 -6.56
N VAL A 246 6.61 19.68 -6.63
CA VAL A 246 7.18 18.99 -5.47
C VAL A 246 8.58 19.52 -5.25
N VAL A 247 8.75 20.30 -4.18
CA VAL A 247 10.04 20.86 -3.78
C VAL A 247 10.79 19.82 -2.96
N ARG A 248 12.08 19.62 -3.28
CA ARG A 248 13.00 18.85 -2.44
C ARG A 248 14.16 19.72 -2.01
N ASN A 249 14.56 19.60 -0.76
CA ASN A 249 15.69 20.36 -0.22
C ASN A 249 16.31 19.66 1.00
N SER A 250 17.38 20.22 1.52
CA SER A 250 17.93 19.92 2.84
C SER A 250 17.97 21.22 3.65
N ARG A 251 17.76 21.12 4.96
CA ARG A 251 17.96 22.23 5.89
C ARG A 251 19.05 21.83 6.86
N LEU A 252 20.24 22.40 6.70
CA LEU A 252 21.42 22.03 7.47
C LEU A 252 21.91 23.25 8.26
N LYS A 253 22.22 23.07 9.54
CA LYS A 253 22.68 24.14 10.44
C LYS A 253 21.75 25.35 10.44
N GLY A 254 20.44 25.10 10.36
CA GLY A 254 19.40 26.12 10.37
C GLY A 254 19.06 26.77 9.03
N SER A 255 19.87 26.57 7.98
CA SER A 255 19.69 27.20 6.66
C SER A 255 19.22 26.21 5.59
N TRP A 256 18.31 26.68 4.72
CA TRP A 256 17.89 25.92 3.55
C TRP A 256 18.95 25.94 2.46
N GLY A 257 19.15 24.80 1.80
CA GLY A 257 19.98 24.70 0.59
C GLY A 257 19.24 25.12 -0.68
N PRO A 258 19.80 24.83 -1.86
CA PRO A 258 19.12 25.04 -3.14
C PRO A 258 17.95 24.07 -3.32
N GLU A 259 16.81 24.56 -3.77
CA GLU A 259 15.64 23.72 -4.05
C GLU A 259 15.81 22.90 -5.34
N GLU A 260 15.32 21.66 -5.32
CA GLU A 260 15.13 20.82 -6.50
C GLU A 260 13.64 20.69 -6.80
N ARG A 261 13.21 21.15 -7.98
CA ARG A 261 11.79 21.21 -8.37
C ARG A 261 11.42 20.34 -9.57
N LYS A 262 12.39 20.05 -10.45
CA LYS A 262 12.17 19.32 -11.70
C LYS A 262 11.67 17.89 -11.44
N LEU A 263 10.57 17.51 -12.09
CA LEU A 263 10.00 16.16 -12.14
C LEU A 263 9.43 15.88 -13.54
N SER A 264 9.34 14.61 -13.91
CA SER A 264 8.67 14.18 -15.15
C SER A 264 7.15 14.11 -15.01
N TYR A 265 6.64 13.90 -13.80
CA TYR A 265 5.22 13.92 -13.45
C TYR A 265 5.05 14.28 -11.97
N ASN A 266 3.86 14.76 -11.58
CA ASN A 266 3.52 15.02 -10.18
C ASN A 266 2.49 13.97 -9.70
N PRO A 267 2.84 13.10 -8.73
CA PRO A 267 1.95 12.05 -8.23
C PRO A 267 0.98 12.55 -7.14
N PHE A 268 1.05 13.82 -6.77
CA PHE A 268 0.21 14.41 -5.72
C PHE A 268 -0.77 15.40 -6.36
N GLY A 269 -2.04 15.02 -6.38
CA GLY A 269 -3.15 15.87 -6.78
C GLY A 269 -4.20 15.98 -5.68
N PRO A 270 -4.99 17.08 -5.64
CA PRO A 270 -6.13 17.17 -4.74
C PRO A 270 -7.08 15.97 -4.93
N GLY A 271 -7.43 15.30 -3.84
CA GLY A 271 -8.29 14.12 -3.86
C GLY A 271 -7.60 12.82 -4.33
N GLN A 272 -6.27 12.79 -4.46
CA GLN A 272 -5.55 11.60 -4.92
C GLN A 272 -4.91 10.82 -3.78
N PHE A 273 -4.92 9.49 -3.94
CA PHE A 273 -4.08 8.61 -3.15
C PHE A 273 -2.67 8.53 -3.74
N PHE A 274 -1.70 8.33 -2.86
CA PHE A 274 -0.32 8.08 -3.24
C PHE A 274 0.31 6.98 -2.39
N GLN A 275 1.29 6.31 -2.96
CA GLN A 275 2.26 5.50 -2.26
C GLN A 275 3.66 5.96 -2.64
N LEU A 276 4.44 6.37 -1.65
CA LEU A 276 5.86 6.61 -1.77
C LEU A 276 6.66 5.42 -1.25
N SER A 277 7.69 5.06 -2.01
CA SER A 277 8.78 4.20 -1.55
C SER A 277 10.06 5.02 -1.59
N ILE A 278 10.58 5.37 -0.42
CA ILE A 278 11.76 6.21 -0.24
C ILE A 278 12.90 5.32 0.23
N ARG A 279 13.84 5.02 -0.68
CA ARG A 279 14.97 4.15 -0.41
C ARG A 279 16.23 4.96 -0.16
N CYS A 280 16.87 4.73 0.98
CA CYS A 280 18.19 5.28 1.28
C CYS A 280 19.25 4.48 0.51
N GLY A 281 20.03 5.13 -0.34
CA GLY A 281 21.24 4.59 -0.97
C GLY A 281 22.51 5.05 -0.26
N MET A 282 23.67 4.64 -0.79
CA MET A 282 24.97 5.08 -0.27
C MET A 282 25.23 6.58 -0.50
N ASP A 283 24.77 7.09 -1.63
CA ASP A 283 25.07 8.45 -2.11
C ASP A 283 23.83 9.33 -2.28
N ARG A 284 22.63 8.73 -2.32
CA ARG A 284 21.37 9.42 -2.59
C ARG A 284 20.17 8.69 -2.03
N PHE A 285 19.06 9.41 -1.87
CA PHE A 285 17.73 8.82 -1.81
C PHE A 285 17.22 8.50 -3.21
N LYS A 286 16.51 7.37 -3.35
CA LYS A 286 15.74 7.03 -4.56
C LYS A 286 14.28 6.95 -4.18
N VAL A 287 13.46 7.80 -4.78
CA VAL A 287 12.04 7.94 -4.44
C VAL A 287 11.19 7.48 -5.61
N TYR A 288 10.25 6.59 -5.31
CA TYR A 288 9.26 6.08 -6.25
C TYR A 288 7.88 6.50 -5.75
N ALA A 289 7.02 6.92 -6.67
CA ALA A 289 5.62 7.22 -6.40
C ALA A 289 4.75 6.32 -7.27
N ASN A 290 3.82 5.61 -6.63
CA ASN A 290 2.88 4.69 -7.28
C ASN A 290 3.61 3.68 -8.18
N GLY A 291 4.71 3.10 -7.69
CA GLY A 291 5.52 2.10 -8.39
C GLY A 291 6.46 2.65 -9.47
N GLN A 292 6.29 3.91 -9.89
CA GLN A 292 7.13 4.55 -10.88
C GLN A 292 8.23 5.40 -10.21
N HIS A 293 9.42 5.45 -10.82
CA HIS A 293 10.51 6.30 -10.33
C HIS A 293 10.10 7.76 -10.44
N LEU A 294 10.22 8.50 -9.33
CA LEU A 294 9.85 9.90 -9.25
C LEU A 294 11.09 10.81 -9.31
N PHE A 295 12.03 10.64 -8.37
CA PHE A 295 13.28 11.38 -8.35
C PHE A 295 14.39 10.67 -7.57
N ASP A 296 15.61 11.06 -7.87
CA ASP A 296 16.79 10.84 -7.02
C ASP A 296 17.09 12.13 -6.26
N PHE A 297 17.58 12.05 -5.03
CA PHE A 297 18.05 13.21 -4.25
C PHE A 297 19.39 12.88 -3.59
N SER A 298 20.47 13.50 -4.06
CA SER A 298 21.82 13.25 -3.55
C SER A 298 21.94 13.66 -2.08
N HIS A 299 22.65 12.85 -1.29
CA HIS A 299 22.88 13.15 0.13
C HIS A 299 23.70 14.43 0.26
N ARG A 300 23.09 15.47 0.84
CA ARG A 300 23.78 16.72 1.19
C ARG A 300 24.35 16.68 2.61
N LEU A 301 23.75 15.86 3.48
CA LEU A 301 24.29 15.52 4.79
C LEU A 301 25.23 14.33 4.65
N SER A 302 26.54 14.53 4.85
CA SER A 302 27.54 13.46 4.72
C SER A 302 27.31 12.32 5.72
N ALA A 303 26.90 12.65 6.94
CA ALA A 303 26.59 11.69 8.00
C ALA A 303 25.12 11.26 7.95
N PHE A 304 24.61 10.80 6.80
CA PHE A 304 23.19 10.48 6.64
C PHE A 304 22.68 9.40 7.62
N GLN A 305 23.57 8.58 8.19
CA GLN A 305 23.18 7.58 9.20
C GLN A 305 22.68 8.20 10.50
N THR A 306 22.98 9.47 10.78
CA THR A 306 22.49 10.16 11.98
C THR A 306 21.02 10.55 11.89
N VAL A 307 20.41 10.43 10.72
CA VAL A 307 18.96 10.65 10.54
C VAL A 307 18.21 9.53 11.24
N ASP A 308 17.50 9.86 12.30
CA ASP A 308 16.83 8.93 13.20
C ASP A 308 15.32 9.16 13.30
N MET A 309 14.77 10.07 12.49
CA MET A 309 13.36 10.44 12.52
C MET A 309 12.77 10.69 11.13
N VAL A 310 11.57 10.15 10.90
CA VAL A 310 10.67 10.53 9.81
C VAL A 310 9.53 11.37 10.38
N GLU A 311 9.30 12.55 9.82
CA GLU A 311 8.25 13.46 10.24
C GLU A 311 7.35 13.80 9.05
N ILE A 312 6.03 13.67 9.22
CA ILE A 312 5.05 13.96 8.17
C ILE A 312 4.01 14.92 8.72
N GLN A 313 3.80 16.05 8.04
CA GLN A 313 2.89 17.10 8.49
C GLN A 313 2.20 17.81 7.32
N GLY A 314 1.15 18.58 7.62
CA GLY A 314 0.39 19.38 6.65
C GLY A 314 -0.85 18.67 6.12
N ASP A 315 -1.30 19.07 4.92
CA ASP A 315 -2.58 18.64 4.35
C ASP A 315 -2.49 17.25 3.72
N VAL A 316 -2.44 16.21 4.56
CA VAL A 316 -2.40 14.81 4.15
C VAL A 316 -3.08 13.93 5.19
N THR A 317 -3.78 12.90 4.73
CA THR A 317 -4.26 11.80 5.57
C THR A 317 -3.39 10.59 5.33
N LEU A 318 -2.76 10.05 6.37
CA LEU A 318 -1.93 8.86 6.26
C LEU A 318 -2.78 7.61 6.48
N SER A 319 -2.60 6.60 5.62
CA SER A 319 -3.21 5.29 5.82
C SER A 319 -2.21 4.20 6.18
N TYR A 320 -0.94 4.39 5.81
CA TYR A 320 0.11 3.43 6.09
C TYR A 320 1.47 4.11 6.15
N VAL A 321 2.24 3.82 7.20
CA VAL A 321 3.67 4.16 7.25
C VAL A 321 4.46 2.95 7.75
N GLN A 322 5.51 2.59 7.03
CA GLN A 322 6.47 1.57 7.46
C GLN A 322 7.89 2.14 7.33
N ILE A 323 8.63 2.08 8.42
CA ILE A 323 9.97 2.68 8.58
C ILE A 323 11.07 1.62 8.76
#